data_AF-D3Q364-F1
#
_entry.id   AF-D3Q364-F1
#
_cell.length_a   1.000
_cell.length_b   1.000
_cell.length_c   1.000
_cell.angle_alpha   90.00
_cell.angle_beta   90.00
_cell.angle_gamma   90.00
#
_symmetry.space_group_name_H-M   'P 1'
#
loop_
_entity.id
_entity.type
_entity.pdbx_description
1 polymer ?
#
loop_
_entity_poly.entity_id
_entity_poly.type
_entity_poly.pdbx_seq_one_letter_code
_entity_poly.pdbx_strand_id
1 'polypeptide(L)'
;MIQEEPIHDLLQRLRVRAGLSERELADVLCTIARQSTITANRVRRWECGDRIPGPQWRAALSTAFDIPQSQLTQAAKLTRLMRSLDRLET
;
A
#
# COMPACT_ATOMS: atom_id res chain seq x y z
N MET A 1 -4.47 -16.49 8.33
CA MET A 1 -3.18 -16.63 7.62
C MET A 1 -2.73 -15.26 7.15
N ILE A 2 -1.58 -14.78 7.62
CA ILE A 2 -0.94 -13.58 7.08
C ILE A 2 -0.37 -14.00 5.73
N GLN A 3 -0.95 -13.55 4.63
CA GLN A 3 -0.39 -13.81 3.30
C GLN A 3 0.89 -12.99 3.15
N GLU A 4 2.00 -13.66 2.83
CA GLU A 4 3.31 -13.04 2.57
C GLU A 4 3.37 -12.63 1.10
N GLU A 5 2.75 -11.50 0.78
CA GLU A 5 2.75 -10.91 -0.56
C GLU A 5 3.43 -9.52 -0.54
N PRO A 6 4.01 -9.05 -1.65
CA PRO A 6 4.58 -7.71 -1.69
C PRO A 6 3.50 -6.64 -1.55
N ILE A 7 3.89 -5.45 -1.12
CA ILE A 7 2.91 -4.41 -0.76
C ILE A 7 2.05 -3.95 -1.94
N HIS A 8 2.55 -4.04 -3.17
CA HIS A 8 1.80 -3.63 -4.35
C HIS A 8 0.61 -4.55 -4.62
N ASP A 9 0.83 -5.87 -4.58
CA ASP A 9 -0.23 -6.87 -4.72
C ASP A 9 -1.23 -6.81 -3.56
N LEU A 10 -0.72 -6.68 -2.32
CA LEU A 10 -1.56 -6.56 -1.13
C LEU A 10 -2.54 -5.39 -1.27
N LEU A 11 -2.05 -4.22 -1.69
CA LEU A 11 -2.87 -3.01 -1.79
C LEU A 11 -3.90 -3.13 -2.91
N GLN A 12 -3.50 -3.60 -4.09
CA GLN A 12 -4.43 -3.80 -5.20
C GLN A 12 -5.54 -4.78 -4.81
N ARG A 13 -5.18 -5.90 -4.17
CA ARG A 13 -6.13 -6.92 -3.70
C ARG A 13 -7.11 -6.35 -2.66
N LEU A 14 -6.62 -5.60 -1.68
CA LEU A 14 -7.47 -4.97 -0.65
C LEU A 14 -8.41 -3.94 -1.26
N ARG A 15 -7.91 -3.10 -2.18
CA ARG A 15 -8.71 -2.09 -2.86
C ARG A 15 -9.84 -2.72 -3.69
N VAL A 16 -9.52 -3.73 -4.50
CA VAL A 16 -10.51 -4.44 -5.32
C VAL A 16 -11.54 -5.16 -4.44
N ARG A 17 -11.12 -5.81 -3.34
CA ARG A 17 -12.02 -6.46 -2.40
C ARG A 17 -12.95 -5.47 -1.69
N ALA A 18 -12.50 -4.24 -1.46
CA ALA A 18 -13.30 -3.16 -0.90
C ALA A 18 -14.24 -2.51 -1.94
N GLY A 19 -14.17 -2.88 -3.23
CA GLY A 19 -14.97 -2.31 -4.29
C GLY A 19 -14.59 -0.86 -4.64
N LEU A 20 -13.38 -0.43 -4.30
CA LEU A 20 -12.95 0.96 -4.46
C LEU A 20 -12.14 1.15 -5.76
N SER A 21 -12.36 2.28 -6.43
CA SER A 21 -11.40 2.81 -7.40
C SER A 21 -10.17 3.42 -6.68
N GLU A 22 -9.08 3.65 -7.43
CA GLU A 22 -7.88 4.30 -6.90
C GLU A 22 -8.17 5.72 -6.37
N ARG A 23 -9.13 6.41 -6.98
CA ARG A 23 -9.59 7.74 -6.56
C ARG A 23 -10.39 7.67 -5.27
N GLU A 24 -11.33 6.75 -5.16
CA GLU A 24 -12.10 6.57 -3.93
C GLU A 24 -11.20 6.15 -2.76
N LEU A 25 -10.23 5.27 -3.00
CA LEU A 25 -9.23 4.95 -1.97
C LEU A 25 -8.41 6.18 -1.58
N ALA A 26 -7.99 7.01 -2.53
CA ALA A 26 -7.29 8.26 -2.21
C ALA A 26 -8.16 9.20 -1.34
N ASP A 27 -9.45 9.33 -1.64
CA ASP A 27 -10.38 10.17 -0.88
C ASP A 27 -10.63 9.62 0.55
N VAL A 28 -10.75 8.30 0.70
CA VAL A 28 -10.80 7.61 2.02
C VAL A 28 -9.54 7.90 2.83
N LEU A 29 -8.37 7.76 2.20
CA LEU A 29 -7.08 7.99 2.84
C LEU A 29 -6.87 9.47 3.23
N CYS A 30 -7.36 10.41 2.44
CA CYS A 30 -7.36 11.84 2.79
C CYS A 30 -8.19 12.09 4.05
N THR A 31 -9.38 11.49 4.11
CA THR A 31 -10.30 11.59 5.26
C THR A 31 -9.64 11.06 6.54
N ILE A 32 -9.04 9.86 6.49
CA ILE A 32 -8.38 9.23 7.64
C ILE A 32 -7.14 10.02 8.08
N ALA A 33 -6.33 10.50 7.15
CA ALA A 33 -5.11 11.24 7.45
C ALA A 33 -5.37 12.72 7.84
N ARG A 34 -6.63 13.17 7.78
CA ARG A 34 -7.18 14.49 8.20
C ARG A 34 -6.54 15.75 7.60
N GLN A 35 -5.42 15.66 6.88
CA GLN A 35 -4.68 16.80 6.32
C GLN A 35 -3.84 16.44 5.07
N SER A 36 -3.91 15.21 4.58
CA SER A 36 -2.96 14.74 3.55
C SER A 36 -3.61 14.68 2.17
N THR A 37 -3.03 15.36 1.18
CA THR A 37 -3.46 15.37 -0.24
C THR A 37 -2.86 14.21 -1.02
N ILE A 38 -3.32 12.98 -0.72
CA ILE A 38 -2.99 11.85 -1.59
C ILE A 38 -3.86 11.87 -2.85
N THR A 39 -3.26 11.52 -3.98
CA THR A 39 -3.94 11.45 -5.28
C THR A 39 -4.11 10.00 -5.74
N ALA A 40 -5.06 9.74 -6.63
CA ALA A 40 -5.24 8.44 -7.28
C ALA A 40 -3.94 7.95 -7.95
N ASN A 41 -3.18 8.84 -8.60
CA ASN A 41 -1.88 8.47 -9.20
C ASN A 41 -0.84 8.04 -8.14
N ARG A 42 -0.87 8.62 -6.93
CA ARG A 42 0.00 8.16 -5.84
C ARG A 42 -0.40 6.75 -5.37
N VAL A 43 -1.70 6.47 -5.29
CA VAL A 43 -2.23 5.11 -5.02
C VAL A 43 -1.78 4.14 -6.11
N ARG A 44 -1.97 4.48 -7.39
CA ARG A 44 -1.53 3.67 -8.54
C ARG A 44 -0.03 3.36 -8.49
N ARG A 45 0.81 4.34 -8.16
CA ARG A 45 2.26 4.11 -8.01
C ARG A 45 2.60 3.14 -6.88
N TRP A 46 1.75 3.01 -5.86
CA TRP A 46 1.91 1.96 -4.86
C TRP A 46 1.49 0.59 -5.38
N GLU A 47 0.35 0.51 -6.07
CA GLU A 47 -0.21 -0.73 -6.61
C GLU A 47 0.60 -1.32 -7.78
N CYS A 48 1.31 -0.49 -8.54
CA CYS A 48 2.24 -0.96 -9.57
C CYS A 48 3.66 -1.19 -9.03
N GLY A 49 3.88 -1.05 -7.71
CA GLY A 49 5.18 -1.30 -7.11
C GLY A 49 6.27 -0.27 -7.46
N ASP A 50 5.93 0.89 -8.03
CA ASP A 50 6.87 1.98 -8.35
C ASP A 50 7.28 2.76 -7.09
N ARG A 51 6.36 2.93 -6.13
CA ARG A 51 6.64 3.51 -4.80
C ARG A 51 6.16 2.59 -3.68
N ILE A 52 6.85 2.63 -2.55
CA ILE A 52 6.41 1.97 -1.31
C ILE A 52 5.76 3.03 -0.42
N PRO A 53 4.55 2.82 0.11
CA PRO A 53 3.90 3.78 1.01
C PRO A 53 4.73 4.00 2.28
N GLY A 54 4.81 5.26 2.74
CA GLY A 54 5.50 5.63 3.98
C GLY A 54 4.76 5.15 5.25
N PRO A 55 5.37 5.30 6.45
CA PRO A 55 4.77 4.86 7.72
C PRO A 55 3.38 5.44 7.98
N GLN A 56 3.20 6.76 7.79
CA GLN A 56 1.92 7.45 7.97
C GLN A 56 0.83 6.87 7.05
N TRP A 57 1.18 6.55 5.81
CA TRP A 57 0.24 6.00 4.84
C TRP A 57 -0.09 4.55 5.17
N ARG A 58 0.88 3.76 5.66
CA ARG A 58 0.59 2.42 6.17
C ARG A 58 -0.34 2.45 7.39
N ALA A 59 -0.26 3.46 8.25
CA ALA A 59 -1.22 3.64 9.34
C ALA A 59 -2.63 3.95 8.80
N ALA A 60 -2.75 4.90 7.87
CA ALA A 60 -4.04 5.22 7.25
C ALA A 60 -4.64 4.03 6.46
N LEU A 61 -3.81 3.26 5.76
CA LEU A 61 -4.22 2.05 5.03
C LEU A 61 -4.67 0.93 5.98
N SER A 62 -4.00 0.78 7.12
CA SER A 62 -4.38 -0.15 8.18
C SER A 62 -5.80 0.17 8.69
N THR A 63 -6.08 1.44 8.94
CA THR A 63 -7.42 1.90 9.31
C THR A 63 -8.44 1.73 8.17
N ALA A 64 -8.08 2.08 6.93
CA ALA A 64 -8.99 2.02 5.79
C ALA A 64 -9.47 0.60 5.45
N PHE A 65 -8.60 -0.39 5.62
CA PHE A 65 -8.89 -1.78 5.28
C PHE A 65 -9.14 -2.69 6.48
N ASP A 66 -9.12 -2.12 7.69
CA ASP A 66 -9.25 -2.88 8.95
C ASP A 66 -8.29 -4.08 9.02
N ILE A 67 -7.02 -3.84 8.72
CA ILE A 67 -5.96 -4.84 8.81
C ILE A 67 -4.83 -4.38 9.73
N PRO A 68 -4.07 -5.29 10.36
CA PRO A 68 -2.94 -4.92 11.19
C PRO A 68 -1.86 -4.14 10.42
N GLN A 69 -1.38 -3.03 10.99
CA GLN A 69 -0.27 -2.25 10.40
C GLN A 69 1.02 -3.08 10.24
N SER A 70 1.20 -4.11 11.06
CA SER A 70 2.31 -5.07 10.96
C SER A 70 2.30 -5.82 9.62
N GLN A 71 1.13 -6.18 9.10
CA GLN A 71 0.99 -6.84 7.80
C GLN A 71 1.48 -5.94 6.66
N LEU A 72 1.05 -4.69 6.64
CA LEU A 72 1.54 -3.68 5.67
C LEU A 72 3.04 -3.42 5.81
N THR A 73 3.56 -3.45 7.05
CA THR A 73 4.99 -3.25 7.31
C THR A 73 5.81 -4.42 6.79
N GLN A 74 5.32 -5.66 6.96
CA GLN A 74 5.99 -6.85 6.44
C GLN A 74 5.98 -6.87 4.91
N ALA A 75 4.83 -6.61 4.28
CA ALA A 75 4.73 -6.49 2.82
C ALA A 75 5.67 -5.42 2.26
N ALA A 76 5.82 -4.29 2.95
CA ALA A 76 6.78 -3.25 2.56
C ALA A 76 8.25 -3.69 2.71
N LYS A 77 8.58 -4.56 3.68
CA LYS A 77 9.91 -5.14 3.81
C LYS A 77 10.19 -6.11 2.67
N LEU A 78 9.25 -6.99 2.35
CA LEU A 78 9.34 -7.94 1.23
C LEU A 78 9.62 -7.21 -0.09
N THR A 79 8.86 -6.15 -0.41
CA THR A 79 9.11 -5.36 -1.63
C THR A 79 10.48 -4.69 -1.66
N ARG A 80 11.04 -4.26 -0.51
CA ARG A 80 12.41 -3.72 -0.46
C ARG A 80 13.46 -4.80 -0.71
N LEU A 81 13.25 -6.00 -0.15
CA LEU A 81 14.14 -7.14 -0.36
C LEU A 81 14.16 -7.55 -1.84
N MET A 82 12.99 -7.71 -2.47
CA MET A 82 12.88 -8.02 -3.90
C MET A 82 13.66 -7.01 -4.76
N ARG A 83 13.44 -5.70 -4.54
CA ARG A 83 14.18 -4.64 -5.26
C ARG A 83 15.69 -4.66 -5.04
N SER A 84 16.13 -5.12 -3.86
CA SER A 84 17.56 -5.26 -3.59
C SER A 84 18.15 -6.48 -4.29
N LEU A 85 17.39 -7.58 -4.39
CA LEU A 85 17.79 -8.77 -5.14
C LEU A 85 17.88 -8.48 -6.64
N ASP A 86 16.86 -7.84 -7.24
CA ASP A 86 16.88 -7.48 -8.68
C ASP A 86 18.13 -6.65 -9.04
N ARG A 87 18.58 -5.76 -8.14
CA ARG A 87 19.78 -4.94 -8.34
C ARG A 87 21.10 -5.70 -8.24
N LEU A 88 21.12 -6.84 -7.57
CA LEU A 88 22.32 -7.67 -7.45
C LEU A 88 22.46 -8.63 -8.65
N GLU A 89 21.34 -8.94 -9.30
CA GLU A 89 21.29 -9.82 -10.47
C GLU A 89 21.47 -9.06 -11.80
N THR A 90 21.52 -7.73 -11.77
CA THR A 90 21.74 -6.84 -12.92
C THR A 90 23.18 -6.35 -12.97
#